data_AF-L7FL76-F1
#
_entry.id   AF-L7FL76-F1
#
_cell.length_a   1.000
_cell.length_b   1.000
_cell.length_c   1.000
_cell.angle_alpha   90.00
_cell.angle_beta   90.00
_cell.angle_gamma   90.00
#
_symmetry.space_group_name_H-M   'P 1'
#
loop_
_entity.id
_entity.type
_entity.pdbx_description
1 polymer ?
#
loop_
_entity_poly.entity_id
_entity_poly.type
_entity_poly.pdbx_seq_one_letter_code
_entity_poly.pdbx_strand_id
1 'polypeptide(L)'
;MVLILLFLILNTLSIASPSSYCNKVTDGVCTECINNYFLDDSHQCISRLDFHCGVSSTYSQCEKCSPGYKFDFSNYTCVIGDELCASIEFYNKVATCTECPKGYTIVNETECYDCSFFGNSLCKSATKDCSVCTECVSGSYILDGKCIKISNCEVAKEDGMCEYCITGYYIDKESGTCKLGKIPLCIDYESQFECSECSGNSFNNITECIKIDNCHESDEDDGGICTKCNNGYGMDGILKCSKCTVENCKNCDMNTSICQRCNDGLAKLAEDKCGDCSQVHGCKE
;
A
#
# COMPACT_ATOMS: atom_id res chain seq x y z
N MET A 1 -70.25 -3.88 54.09
CA MET A 1 -68.93 -4.36 54.56
C MET A 1 -68.34 -5.18 53.43
N VAL A 2 -67.68 -4.50 52.49
CA VAL A 2 -67.17 -5.03 51.22
C VAL A 2 -65.68 -4.69 51.21
N LEU A 3 -64.81 -5.69 51.08
CA LEU A 3 -63.62 -5.65 50.23
C LEU A 3 -62.89 -6.99 50.36
N ILE A 4 -62.96 -7.80 49.31
CA ILE A 4 -62.14 -8.99 49.11
C ILE A 4 -60.99 -8.62 48.20
N LEU A 5 -59.81 -9.09 48.60
CA LEU A 5 -58.49 -9.01 47.99
C LEU A 5 -58.45 -9.15 46.45
N LEU A 6 -57.61 -8.32 45.81
CA LEU A 6 -56.88 -8.70 44.60
C LEU A 6 -55.51 -8.00 44.60
N PHE A 7 -54.46 -8.72 45.05
CA PHE A 7 -53.07 -8.32 44.92
C PHE A 7 -52.57 -8.80 43.54
N LEU A 8 -52.52 -7.90 42.57
CA LEU A 8 -51.82 -8.11 41.30
C LEU A 8 -50.35 -7.72 41.48
N ILE A 9 -49.50 -8.74 41.56
CA ILE A 9 -48.04 -8.60 41.50
C ILE A 9 -47.71 -8.26 40.05
N LEU A 10 -47.51 -6.97 39.74
CA LEU A 10 -46.85 -6.56 38.50
C LEU A 10 -45.38 -6.97 38.61
N ASN A 11 -45.04 -8.13 38.04
CA ASN A 11 -43.69 -8.42 37.56
C ASN A 11 -43.39 -7.42 36.44
N THR A 12 -42.77 -6.30 36.78
CA THR A 12 -42.10 -5.45 35.80
C THR A 12 -40.88 -6.22 35.31
N LEU A 13 -41.06 -6.99 34.23
CA LEU A 13 -39.99 -7.25 33.29
C LEU A 13 -39.48 -5.87 32.87
N SER A 14 -38.32 -5.49 33.40
CA SER A 14 -37.58 -4.31 32.93
C SER A 14 -37.12 -4.66 31.53
N ILE A 15 -37.98 -4.39 30.53
CA ILE A 15 -37.57 -4.38 29.13
C ILE A 15 -36.56 -3.24 29.05
N ALA A 16 -35.28 -3.57 29.03
CA ALA A 16 -34.24 -2.60 28.75
C ALA A 16 -34.65 -1.92 27.44
N SER A 17 -35.02 -0.65 27.51
CA SER A 17 -35.37 0.11 26.32
C SER A 17 -34.17 0.05 25.38
N PRO A 18 -34.33 -0.34 24.11
CA PRO A 18 -33.21 -0.36 23.18
C PRO A 18 -32.57 1.02 23.19
N SER A 19 -31.25 1.08 23.38
CA SER A 19 -30.56 2.35 23.59
C SER A 19 -30.91 3.32 22.47
N SER A 20 -31.12 4.59 22.81
CA SER A 20 -31.16 5.65 21.79
C SER A 20 -29.96 5.45 20.86
N TYR A 21 -30.18 5.53 19.54
CA TYR A 21 -29.14 5.31 18.52
C TYR A 21 -28.77 3.85 18.22
N CYS A 22 -29.58 2.89 18.65
CA CYS A 22 -29.47 1.50 18.21
C CYS A 22 -29.98 1.30 16.77
N ASN A 23 -29.15 0.73 15.90
CA ASN A 23 -29.51 0.34 14.53
C ASN A 23 -30.20 -1.03 14.47
N LYS A 24 -29.75 -1.99 15.29
CA LYS A 24 -30.26 -3.37 15.30
C LYS A 24 -30.47 -3.90 16.72
N VAL A 25 -31.64 -4.47 16.95
CA VAL A 25 -32.03 -5.08 18.23
C VAL A 25 -32.25 -6.56 18.03
N THR A 26 -31.73 -7.39 18.93
CA THR A 26 -31.94 -8.85 18.97
C THR A 26 -32.26 -9.24 20.41
N ASP A 27 -33.37 -9.96 20.61
CA ASP A 27 -33.84 -10.38 21.95
C ASP A 27 -33.96 -9.24 22.98
N GLY A 28 -34.32 -8.05 22.50
CA GLY A 28 -34.48 -6.85 23.35
C GLY A 28 -33.17 -6.14 23.70
N VAL A 29 -32.04 -6.58 23.13
CA VAL A 29 -30.71 -6.02 23.37
C VAL A 29 -30.17 -5.38 22.09
N CYS A 30 -29.50 -4.24 22.20
CA CYS A 30 -28.87 -3.63 21.05
C CYS A 30 -27.65 -4.45 20.60
N THR A 31 -27.59 -4.80 19.32
CA THR A 31 -26.48 -5.57 18.73
C THR A 31 -25.71 -4.80 17.67
N GLU A 32 -26.21 -3.63 17.27
CA GLU A 32 -25.56 -2.75 16.30
C GLU A 32 -26.03 -1.31 16.51
N CYS A 33 -25.11 -0.34 16.53
CA CYS A 33 -25.42 1.07 16.66
C CYS A 33 -25.48 1.77 15.29
N ILE A 34 -26.18 2.91 15.21
CA ILE A 34 -26.16 3.72 13.99
C ILE A 34 -24.76 4.31 13.76
N ASN A 35 -24.51 4.81 12.55
CA ASN A 35 -23.25 5.48 12.21
C ASN A 35 -22.89 6.56 13.25
N ASN A 36 -21.63 6.55 13.67
CA ASN A 36 -21.06 7.42 14.71
C ASN A 36 -21.43 7.11 16.16
N TYR A 37 -21.96 5.92 16.43
CA TYR A 37 -22.13 5.41 17.79
C TYR A 37 -21.46 4.05 17.96
N PHE A 38 -20.95 3.79 19.17
CA PHE A 38 -20.30 2.55 19.55
C PHE A 38 -21.19 1.75 20.50
N LEU A 39 -21.26 0.43 20.30
CA LEU A 39 -21.91 -0.49 21.23
C LEU A 39 -20.93 -0.83 22.35
N ASP A 40 -21.23 -0.42 23.58
CA ASP A 40 -20.45 -0.79 24.76
C ASP A 40 -20.80 -2.21 25.24
N ASP A 41 -20.03 -2.74 26.20
CA ASP A 41 -20.30 -4.07 26.80
C ASP A 41 -21.65 -4.11 27.57
N SER A 42 -22.24 -2.94 27.89
CA SER A 42 -23.59 -2.82 28.47
C SER A 42 -24.70 -2.77 27.41
N HIS A 43 -24.36 -2.99 26.14
CA HIS A 43 -25.25 -2.93 24.98
C HIS A 43 -25.93 -1.56 24.80
N GLN A 44 -25.23 -0.48 25.16
CA GLN A 44 -25.63 0.90 24.92
C GLN A 44 -24.85 1.52 23.77
N CYS A 45 -25.52 2.35 22.96
CA CYS A 45 -24.91 3.12 21.90
C CYS A 45 -24.41 4.48 22.40
N ILE A 46 -23.09 4.69 22.39
CA ILE A 46 -22.42 5.91 22.87
C ILE A 46 -21.80 6.68 21.70
N SER A 47 -21.87 8.01 21.70
CA SER A 47 -21.42 8.87 20.60
C SER A 47 -19.90 8.79 20.38
N ARG A 48 -19.46 8.74 19.11
CA ARG A 48 -18.05 8.81 18.70
C ARG A 48 -17.33 10.06 19.21
N LEU A 49 -18.05 11.17 19.34
CA LEU A 49 -17.50 12.45 19.79
C LEU A 49 -17.08 12.40 21.26
N ASP A 50 -17.75 11.59 22.08
CA ASP A 50 -17.48 11.47 23.51
C ASP A 50 -16.17 10.69 23.77
N PHE A 51 -15.71 9.90 22.79
CA PHE A 51 -14.45 9.16 22.84
C PHE A 51 -13.33 9.80 21.99
N HIS A 52 -13.55 11.00 21.45
CA HIS A 52 -12.58 11.72 20.63
C HIS A 52 -11.94 10.86 19.51
N CYS A 53 -12.68 9.91 18.98
CA CYS A 53 -12.17 8.97 17.99
C CYS A 53 -12.29 9.53 16.57
N GLY A 54 -11.20 9.52 15.81
CA GLY A 54 -11.13 10.04 14.44
C GLY A 54 -11.51 9.02 13.37
N VAL A 55 -11.22 7.72 13.58
CA VAL A 55 -11.53 6.61 12.67
C VAL A 55 -11.89 5.35 13.47
N SER A 56 -12.91 4.60 13.04
CA SER A 56 -13.31 3.34 13.68
C SER A 56 -13.64 2.26 12.66
N SER A 57 -13.36 1.00 13.03
CA SER A 57 -13.86 -0.19 12.34
C SER A 57 -15.36 -0.39 12.60
N THR A 58 -15.93 -1.36 11.89
CA THR A 58 -17.35 -1.77 11.95
C THR A 58 -17.81 -2.33 13.30
N TYR A 59 -16.92 -2.61 14.25
CA TYR A 59 -17.24 -3.28 15.53
C TYR A 59 -16.66 -2.56 16.76
N SER A 60 -17.14 -1.35 17.02
CA SER A 60 -16.97 -0.65 18.31
C SER A 60 -15.54 -0.30 18.78
N GLN A 61 -14.56 -0.31 17.89
CA GLN A 61 -13.15 -0.07 18.25
C GLN A 61 -12.61 1.21 17.60
N CYS A 62 -11.99 2.07 18.42
CA CYS A 62 -11.27 3.23 17.92
C CYS A 62 -9.91 2.80 17.37
N GLU A 63 -9.72 2.93 16.06
CA GLU A 63 -8.44 2.62 15.41
C GLU A 63 -7.47 3.80 15.48
N LYS A 64 -8.03 5.01 15.52
CA LYS A 64 -7.24 6.24 15.53
C LYS A 64 -7.95 7.35 16.28
N CYS A 65 -7.26 7.94 17.25
CA CYS A 65 -7.73 9.12 17.97
C CYS A 65 -7.73 10.38 17.08
N SER A 66 -8.60 11.33 17.41
CA SER A 66 -8.62 12.65 16.76
C SER A 66 -7.32 13.41 17.07
N PRO A 67 -6.89 14.34 16.21
CA PRO A 67 -5.72 15.17 16.49
C PRO A 67 -5.81 15.85 17.87
N GLY A 68 -4.73 15.75 18.65
CA GLY A 68 -4.66 16.25 20.04
C GLY A 68 -5.12 15.27 21.12
N TYR A 69 -5.48 14.04 20.73
CA TYR A 69 -5.82 12.95 21.62
C TYR A 69 -4.95 11.72 21.34
N LYS A 70 -4.73 10.91 22.38
CA LYS A 70 -4.00 9.64 22.36
C LYS A 70 -4.85 8.51 22.94
N PHE A 71 -4.57 7.29 22.52
CA PHE A 71 -5.27 6.09 22.97
C PHE A 71 -4.82 5.69 24.38
N ASP A 72 -5.79 5.54 25.27
CA ASP A 72 -5.63 4.96 26.59
C ASP A 72 -5.93 3.46 26.52
N PHE A 73 -4.86 2.67 26.43
CA PHE A 73 -4.92 1.21 26.38
C PHE A 73 -5.55 0.56 27.63
N SER A 74 -5.67 1.27 28.76
CA SER A 74 -6.30 0.73 29.96
C SER A 74 -7.83 0.79 29.90
N ASN A 75 -8.35 1.87 29.31
CA ASN A 75 -9.79 2.15 29.27
C ASN A 75 -10.39 2.05 27.87
N TYR A 76 -9.56 1.79 26.84
CA TYR A 76 -9.94 1.73 25.43
C TYR A 76 -10.61 3.03 24.94
N THR A 77 -10.14 4.18 25.43
CA THR A 77 -10.67 5.51 25.11
C THR A 77 -9.58 6.43 24.56
N CYS A 78 -9.95 7.53 23.89
CA CYS A 78 -8.97 8.57 23.57
C CYS A 78 -9.00 9.68 24.63
N VAL A 79 -7.84 9.98 25.19
CA VAL A 79 -7.64 11.05 26.18
C VAL A 79 -6.76 12.14 25.60
N ILE A 80 -6.79 13.34 26.18
CA ILE A 80 -5.96 14.46 25.70
C ILE A 80 -4.47 14.08 25.78
N GLY A 81 -3.75 14.28 24.67
CA GLY A 81 -2.32 14.01 24.59
C GLY A 81 -1.84 13.77 23.16
N ASP A 82 -0.52 13.64 23.01
CA ASP A 82 0.11 13.31 21.74
C ASP A 82 0.06 11.80 21.52
N GLU A 83 -0.52 11.38 20.40
CA GLU A 83 -0.56 9.98 19.99
C GLU A 83 0.82 9.57 19.44
N LEU A 84 1.49 8.67 20.15
CA LEU A 84 2.78 8.11 19.75
C LEU A 84 2.65 6.67 19.24
N CYS A 85 1.46 6.10 19.25
CA CYS A 85 1.16 4.87 18.55
C CYS A 85 0.54 5.17 17.17
N ALA A 86 1.27 4.89 16.11
CA ALA A 86 0.81 5.15 14.74
C ALA A 86 -0.26 4.15 14.29
N SER A 87 -0.16 2.90 14.76
CA SER A 87 -1.05 1.80 14.38
C SER A 87 -1.40 0.94 15.60
N ILE A 88 -2.70 0.72 15.84
CA ILE A 88 -3.23 -0.08 16.94
C ILE A 88 -3.93 -1.31 16.35
N GLU A 89 -3.60 -2.49 16.85
CA GLU A 89 -4.29 -3.74 16.51
C GLU A 89 -5.06 -4.28 17.71
N PHE A 90 -6.20 -4.90 17.44
CA PHE A 90 -7.04 -5.53 18.45
C PHE A 90 -7.07 -7.04 18.25
N TYR A 91 -6.54 -7.80 19.21
CA TYR A 91 -6.60 -9.25 19.22
C TYR A 91 -7.30 -9.73 20.50
N ASN A 92 -8.40 -10.48 20.36
CA ASN A 92 -9.21 -10.96 21.49
C ASN A 92 -9.59 -9.87 22.50
N LYS A 93 -9.98 -8.67 22.01
CA LYS A 93 -10.28 -7.47 22.80
C LYS A 93 -9.08 -6.84 23.54
N VAL A 94 -7.85 -7.28 23.28
CA VAL A 94 -6.63 -6.63 23.76
C VAL A 94 -6.10 -5.70 22.68
N ALA A 95 -5.85 -4.44 23.03
CA ALA A 95 -5.28 -3.45 22.13
C ALA A 95 -3.75 -3.45 22.26
N THR A 96 -3.05 -3.52 21.14
CA THR A 96 -1.59 -3.52 21.07
C THR A 96 -1.14 -2.44 20.09
N CYS A 97 -0.12 -1.68 20.46
CA CYS A 97 0.56 -0.79 19.54
C CYS A 97 1.52 -1.59 18.64
N THR A 98 1.30 -1.54 17.33
CA THR A 98 2.09 -2.33 16.35
C THR A 98 3.05 -1.48 15.53
N GLU A 99 2.88 -0.15 15.55
CA GLU A 99 3.76 0.77 14.84
C GLU A 99 3.88 2.09 15.61
N CYS A 100 5.10 2.62 15.69
CA CYS A 100 5.37 3.97 16.20
C CYS A 100 5.71 4.92 15.04
N PRO A 101 5.51 6.25 15.22
CA PRO A 101 6.04 7.25 14.31
C PRO A 101 7.54 7.10 14.09
N LYS A 102 8.01 7.55 12.93
CA LYS A 102 9.43 7.51 12.58
C LYS A 102 10.29 8.13 13.68
N GLY A 103 11.26 7.36 14.18
CA GLY A 103 12.18 7.77 15.25
C GLY A 103 11.75 7.32 16.66
N TYR A 104 10.56 6.77 16.82
CA TYR A 104 10.08 6.16 18.07
C TYR A 104 10.15 4.63 17.98
N THR A 105 10.25 3.99 19.14
CA THR A 105 10.46 2.55 19.31
C THR A 105 9.40 1.98 20.23
N ILE A 106 8.85 0.80 19.89
CA ILE A 106 7.94 0.05 20.75
C ILE A 106 8.74 -0.50 21.93
N VAL A 107 8.46 -0.04 23.15
CA VAL A 107 9.18 -0.46 24.37
C VAL A 107 8.36 -1.41 25.24
N ASN A 108 7.07 -1.53 24.94
CA ASN A 108 6.15 -2.57 25.40
C ASN A 108 4.92 -2.60 24.47
N GLU A 109 3.99 -3.54 24.68
CA GLU A 109 2.81 -3.73 23.85
C GLU A 109 1.90 -2.49 23.69
N THR A 110 2.06 -1.42 24.47
CA THR A 110 1.18 -0.25 24.45
C THR A 110 1.91 1.09 24.38
N GLU A 111 3.24 1.10 24.33
CA GLU A 111 4.03 2.33 24.50
C GLU A 111 5.15 2.47 23.47
N CYS A 112 5.18 3.66 22.87
CA CYS A 112 6.23 4.12 21.97
C CYS A 112 7.09 5.17 22.68
N TYR A 113 8.41 5.02 22.59
CA TYR A 113 9.37 5.91 23.25
C TYR A 113 10.55 6.25 22.33
N ASP A 114 11.12 7.45 22.48
CA ASP A 114 12.32 7.85 21.73
C ASP A 114 13.57 7.25 22.39
N CYS A 115 14.02 6.11 21.85
CA CYS A 115 15.24 5.42 22.30
C CYS A 115 16.54 6.01 21.70
N SER A 116 16.51 7.14 21.00
CA SER A 116 17.70 7.71 20.33
C SER A 116 18.83 8.08 21.29
N PHE A 117 18.50 8.54 22.50
CA PHE A 117 19.50 8.88 23.53
C PHE A 117 20.38 7.68 23.94
N PHE A 118 19.85 6.46 23.82
CA PHE A 118 20.57 5.22 24.13
C PHE A 118 21.34 4.64 22.94
N GLY A 119 21.35 5.36 21.81
CA GLY A 119 21.95 4.90 20.55
C GLY A 119 21.10 3.88 19.81
N ASN A 120 19.82 3.75 20.16
CA ASN A 120 18.88 2.77 19.62
C ASN A 120 17.83 3.41 18.70
N SER A 121 18.22 4.45 17.95
CA SER A 121 17.32 5.17 17.01
C SER A 121 16.87 4.34 15.80
N LEU A 122 17.44 3.15 15.61
CA LEU A 122 17.11 2.22 14.52
C LEU A 122 16.28 1.02 15.02
N CYS A 123 15.83 1.06 16.28
CA CYS A 123 14.99 0.02 16.84
C CYS A 123 13.54 0.23 16.46
N LYS A 124 12.94 -0.82 15.91
CA LYS A 124 11.49 -0.94 15.79
C LYS A 124 10.88 -1.33 17.14
N SER A 125 11.49 -2.29 17.85
CA SER A 125 11.16 -2.63 19.24
C SER A 125 12.38 -2.81 20.12
N ALA A 126 12.24 -2.55 21.42
CA ALA A 126 13.31 -2.64 22.41
C ALA A 126 12.78 -2.99 23.82
N THR A 127 13.69 -3.26 24.75
CA THR A 127 13.37 -3.37 26.18
C THR A 127 12.84 -2.05 26.72
N LYS A 128 12.09 -2.12 27.84
CA LYS A 128 11.45 -0.95 28.46
C LYS A 128 12.42 0.20 28.80
N ASP A 129 13.67 -0.14 29.11
CA ASP A 129 14.73 0.81 29.43
C ASP A 129 15.56 1.25 28.21
N CYS A 130 15.11 0.90 27.00
CA CYS A 130 15.80 1.12 25.73
C CYS A 130 17.24 0.56 25.68
N SER A 131 17.64 -0.33 26.60
CA SER A 131 19.02 -0.80 26.67
C SER A 131 19.35 -1.85 25.59
N VAL A 132 18.35 -2.66 25.21
CA VAL A 132 18.50 -3.74 24.24
C VAL A 132 17.40 -3.66 23.19
N CYS A 133 17.81 -3.63 21.93
CA CYS A 133 16.94 -3.72 20.79
C CYS A 133 16.50 -5.17 20.54
N THR A 134 15.21 -5.38 20.30
CA THR A 134 14.63 -6.70 20.01
C THR A 134 14.22 -6.86 18.56
N GLU A 135 14.00 -5.76 17.85
CA GLU A 135 13.70 -5.75 16.42
C GLU A 135 14.23 -4.45 15.80
N CYS A 136 14.87 -4.55 14.64
CA CYS A 136 15.36 -3.40 13.91
C CYS A 136 14.35 -2.90 12.88
N VAL A 137 14.47 -1.61 12.52
CA VAL A 137 13.86 -1.11 11.29
C VAL A 137 14.48 -1.80 10.06
N SER A 138 13.74 -1.88 8.97
CA SER A 138 14.18 -2.50 7.71
C SER A 138 15.56 -1.98 7.25
N GLY A 139 16.35 -2.86 6.66
CA GLY A 139 17.73 -2.57 6.22
C GLY A 139 18.77 -2.54 7.35
N SER A 140 18.42 -2.96 8.57
CA SER A 140 19.31 -3.03 9.73
C SER A 140 19.20 -4.38 10.42
N TYR A 141 20.27 -4.83 11.09
CA TYR A 141 20.33 -6.09 11.81
C TYR A 141 20.78 -5.89 13.25
N ILE A 142 20.50 -6.85 14.14
CA ILE A 142 20.85 -6.76 15.55
C ILE A 142 22.28 -7.28 15.76
N LEU A 143 23.14 -6.48 16.38
CA LEU A 143 24.46 -6.88 16.88
C LEU A 143 24.63 -6.36 18.30
N ASP A 144 24.90 -7.26 19.25
CA ASP A 144 25.09 -6.94 20.67
C ASP A 144 23.95 -6.08 21.26
N GLY A 145 22.70 -6.40 20.89
CA GLY A 145 21.51 -5.70 21.37
C GLY A 145 21.32 -4.31 20.77
N LYS A 146 22.02 -3.97 19.69
CA LYS A 146 21.86 -2.70 18.96
C LYS A 146 21.61 -2.95 17.49
N CYS A 147 20.87 -2.04 16.85
CA CYS A 147 20.67 -2.11 15.41
C CYS A 147 21.82 -1.46 14.64
N ILE A 148 22.39 -2.23 13.73
CA ILE A 148 23.44 -1.78 12.81
C ILE A 148 22.82 -1.68 11.42
N LYS A 149 22.87 -0.48 10.84
CA LYS A 149 22.36 -0.23 9.49
C LYS A 149 23.32 -0.77 8.43
N ILE A 150 22.79 -1.51 7.47
CA ILE A 150 23.52 -1.87 6.25
C ILE A 150 23.22 -0.79 5.21
N SER A 151 24.27 -0.17 4.67
CA SER A 151 24.09 0.92 3.69
C SER A 151 23.42 0.40 2.42
N ASN A 152 22.40 1.13 1.96
CA ASN A 152 21.60 0.82 0.76
C ASN A 152 20.88 -0.54 0.79
N CYS A 153 20.70 -1.11 1.98
CA CYS A 153 19.94 -2.33 2.19
C CYS A 153 18.48 -2.00 2.49
N GLU A 154 17.57 -2.70 1.82
CA GLU A 154 16.14 -2.63 2.09
C GLU A 154 15.75 -3.64 3.18
N VAL A 155 16.25 -4.87 3.09
CA VAL A 155 15.99 -5.95 4.06
C VAL A 155 17.29 -6.61 4.45
N ALA A 156 17.59 -6.62 5.75
CA ALA A 156 18.80 -7.21 6.29
C ALA A 156 18.50 -8.59 6.91
N LYS A 157 19.47 -9.48 6.82
CA LYS A 157 19.49 -10.77 7.50
C LYS A 157 20.09 -10.64 8.89
N GLU A 158 19.81 -11.63 9.74
CA GLU A 158 20.36 -11.69 11.11
C GLU A 158 21.89 -11.82 11.14
N ASP A 159 22.50 -12.39 10.10
CA ASP A 159 23.95 -12.56 9.98
C ASP A 159 24.71 -11.28 9.57
N GLY A 160 23.99 -10.17 9.39
CA GLY A 160 24.58 -8.89 8.98
C GLY A 160 24.80 -8.74 7.48
N MET A 161 24.29 -9.65 6.66
CA MET A 161 24.22 -9.49 5.21
C MET A 161 22.90 -8.86 4.77
N CYS A 162 22.90 -8.23 3.60
CA CYS A 162 21.67 -7.77 2.98
C CYS A 162 20.96 -8.88 2.21
N GLU A 163 19.65 -8.97 2.34
CA GLU A 163 18.79 -9.86 1.57
C GLU A 163 18.23 -9.21 0.32
N TYR A 164 17.82 -7.93 0.41
CA TYR A 164 17.32 -7.13 -0.69
C TYR A 164 17.90 -5.72 -0.61
N CYS A 165 18.50 -5.25 -1.70
CA CYS A 165 19.02 -3.89 -1.80
C CYS A 165 17.92 -2.93 -2.25
N ILE A 166 18.04 -1.65 -1.87
CA ILE A 166 17.15 -0.62 -2.41
C ILE A 166 17.36 -0.49 -3.92
N THR A 167 16.33 -0.01 -4.63
CA THR A 167 16.36 0.25 -6.08
C THR A 167 17.66 0.95 -6.52
N GLY A 168 18.27 0.45 -7.59
CA GLY A 168 19.54 0.97 -8.12
C GLY A 168 20.81 0.28 -7.59
N TYR A 169 20.68 -0.64 -6.64
CA TYR A 169 21.79 -1.36 -6.02
C TYR A 169 21.63 -2.87 -6.17
N TYR A 170 22.74 -3.59 -6.25
CA TYR A 170 22.78 -5.05 -6.28
C TYR A 170 23.55 -5.60 -5.07
N ILE A 171 23.28 -6.85 -4.72
CA ILE A 171 23.99 -7.55 -3.64
C ILE A 171 25.34 -8.04 -4.15
N ASP A 172 26.40 -7.57 -3.52
CA ASP A 172 27.74 -8.11 -3.72
C ASP A 172 27.88 -9.43 -2.96
N LYS A 173 27.82 -10.55 -3.68
CA LYS A 173 27.79 -11.91 -3.10
C LYS A 173 28.99 -12.24 -2.20
N GLU A 174 30.13 -11.56 -2.38
CA GLU A 174 31.32 -11.76 -1.55
C GLU A 174 31.21 -11.07 -0.18
N SER A 175 30.76 -9.82 -0.17
CA SER A 175 30.66 -9.03 1.07
C SER A 175 29.28 -9.06 1.73
N GLY A 176 28.24 -9.50 1.01
CA GLY A 176 26.85 -9.42 1.45
C GLY A 176 26.31 -7.99 1.51
N THR A 177 26.98 -7.01 0.89
CA THR A 177 26.61 -5.58 0.95
C THR A 177 26.02 -5.08 -0.37
N CYS A 178 25.26 -3.99 -0.31
CA CYS A 178 24.64 -3.38 -1.48
C CYS A 178 25.61 -2.42 -2.19
N LYS A 179 25.90 -2.69 -3.46
CA LYS A 179 26.75 -1.87 -4.33
C LYS A 179 25.94 -1.22 -5.45
N LEU A 180 26.32 -0.01 -5.81
CA LEU A 180 25.64 0.76 -6.86
C LEU A 180 25.83 0.08 -8.23
N GLY A 181 24.72 -0.14 -8.94
CA GLY A 181 24.74 -0.61 -10.31
C GLY A 181 25.23 0.47 -11.29
N LYS A 182 25.69 0.07 -12.48
CA LYS A 182 26.27 1.02 -13.47
C LYS A 182 25.44 1.19 -14.74
N ILE A 183 24.35 0.45 -14.90
CA ILE A 183 23.53 0.45 -16.11
C ILE A 183 22.50 1.58 -16.02
N PRO A 184 22.58 2.62 -16.85
CA PRO A 184 21.57 3.68 -16.85
C PRO A 184 20.17 3.10 -17.08
N LEU A 185 19.15 3.67 -16.43
CA LEU A 185 17.74 3.23 -16.52
C LEU A 185 17.46 1.84 -15.94
N CYS A 186 18.43 1.18 -15.33
CA CYS A 186 18.17 -0.08 -14.62
C CYS A 186 17.70 0.21 -13.19
N ILE A 187 16.65 -0.47 -12.75
CA ILE A 187 16.03 -0.31 -11.41
C ILE A 187 16.29 -1.52 -10.52
N ASP A 188 16.40 -2.71 -11.10
CA ASP A 188 16.82 -3.93 -10.42
C ASP A 188 18.01 -4.59 -11.12
N TYR A 189 19.00 -5.02 -10.34
CA TYR A 189 20.31 -5.42 -10.81
C TYR A 189 20.71 -6.79 -10.28
N GLU A 190 21.14 -7.66 -11.19
CA GLU A 190 21.78 -8.94 -10.84
C GLU A 190 23.26 -8.75 -10.47
N SER A 191 23.92 -7.78 -11.10
CA SER A 191 25.31 -7.44 -10.83
C SER A 191 25.64 -6.00 -11.23
N GLN A 192 26.91 -5.59 -11.11
CA GLN A 192 27.35 -4.28 -11.57
C GLN A 192 27.06 -4.01 -13.06
N PHE A 193 27.04 -5.07 -13.88
CA PHE A 193 26.97 -5.01 -15.33
C PHE A 193 25.82 -5.85 -15.91
N GLU A 194 24.90 -6.30 -15.06
CA GLU A 194 23.74 -7.07 -15.47
C GLU A 194 22.49 -6.50 -14.79
N CYS A 195 21.48 -6.20 -15.60
CA CYS A 195 20.20 -5.68 -15.19
C CYS A 195 19.14 -6.80 -15.26
N SER A 196 18.29 -6.90 -14.25
CA SER A 196 17.08 -7.74 -14.28
C SER A 196 15.87 -6.93 -14.74
N GLU A 197 15.77 -5.66 -14.34
CA GLU A 197 14.59 -4.83 -14.62
C GLU A 197 14.96 -3.38 -14.96
N CYS A 198 14.37 -2.85 -16.03
CA CYS A 198 14.57 -1.49 -16.50
C CYS A 198 13.40 -0.57 -16.11
N SER A 199 13.68 0.72 -15.92
CA SER A 199 12.66 1.73 -15.64
C SER A 199 11.79 2.01 -16.87
N GLY A 200 10.47 1.91 -16.69
CA GLY A 200 9.45 2.41 -17.64
C GLY A 200 9.58 1.81 -19.05
N ASN A 201 9.37 2.65 -20.08
CA ASN A 201 9.45 2.30 -21.51
C ASN A 201 10.88 1.97 -21.99
N SER A 202 11.60 1.08 -21.32
CA SER A 202 12.96 0.68 -21.65
C SER A 202 13.02 -0.84 -21.70
N PHE A 203 13.63 -1.37 -22.75
CA PHE A 203 13.84 -2.80 -22.88
C PHE A 203 15.19 -3.22 -22.29
N ASN A 204 15.19 -4.33 -21.56
CA ASN A 204 16.37 -4.95 -20.97
C ASN A 204 17.10 -5.87 -21.97
N ASN A 205 18.34 -5.54 -22.33
CA ASN A 205 19.22 -6.44 -23.10
C ASN A 205 20.26 -7.17 -22.24
N ILE A 206 20.00 -7.27 -20.93
CA ILE A 206 20.89 -7.73 -19.84
C ILE A 206 21.98 -6.72 -19.50
N THR A 207 22.73 -6.24 -20.50
CA THR A 207 23.88 -5.34 -20.28
C THR A 207 23.54 -3.86 -20.30
N GLU A 208 22.37 -3.50 -20.84
CA GLU A 208 21.88 -2.15 -21.03
C GLU A 208 20.35 -2.13 -20.97
N CYS A 209 19.82 -1.03 -20.43
CA CYS A 209 18.43 -0.66 -20.58
C CYS A 209 18.30 0.34 -21.72
N ILE A 210 17.68 -0.08 -22.82
CA ILE A 210 17.52 0.75 -24.01
C ILE A 210 16.14 1.39 -23.96
N LYS A 211 16.12 2.72 -23.83
CA LYS A 211 14.88 3.49 -23.92
C LYS A 211 14.20 3.30 -25.28
N ILE A 212 12.90 3.01 -25.25
CA ILE A 212 12.05 2.88 -26.44
C ILE A 212 11.36 4.23 -26.69
N ASP A 213 11.94 5.02 -27.59
CA ASP A 213 11.31 6.27 -28.03
C ASP A 213 9.97 6.00 -28.73
N ASN A 214 9.01 6.91 -28.54
CA ASN A 214 7.65 6.82 -29.11
C ASN A 214 6.82 5.61 -28.65
N CYS A 215 7.14 5.03 -27.49
CA CYS A 215 6.25 4.09 -26.83
C CYS A 215 5.09 4.83 -26.12
N HIS A 216 3.87 4.35 -26.30
CA HIS A 216 2.65 4.87 -25.66
C HIS A 216 2.30 4.09 -24.39
N GLU A 217 2.31 2.76 -24.48
CA GLU A 217 2.03 1.84 -23.38
C GLU A 217 3.14 0.78 -23.33
N SER A 218 3.62 0.49 -22.12
CA SER A 218 4.57 -0.57 -21.82
C SER A 218 3.91 -1.62 -20.92
N ASP A 219 4.38 -2.85 -21.01
CA ASP A 219 4.07 -3.89 -20.04
C ASP A 219 5.10 -3.82 -18.90
N GLU A 220 4.63 -3.54 -17.69
CA GLU A 220 5.48 -3.51 -16.50
C GLU A 220 5.84 -4.94 -16.05
N ASP A 221 4.99 -5.93 -16.29
CA ASP A 221 5.21 -7.33 -15.88
C ASP A 221 6.21 -8.05 -16.81
N ASP A 222 6.32 -7.62 -18.07
CA ASP A 222 7.28 -8.15 -19.06
C ASP A 222 8.56 -7.29 -19.17
N GLY A 223 8.98 -6.65 -18.07
CA GLY A 223 10.27 -5.95 -17.99
C GLY A 223 10.34 -4.65 -18.78
N GLY A 224 9.22 -3.93 -18.90
CA GLY A 224 9.17 -2.61 -19.53
C GLY A 224 9.07 -2.64 -21.06
N ILE A 225 8.76 -3.80 -21.66
CA ILE A 225 8.60 -3.94 -23.11
C ILE A 225 7.44 -3.05 -23.59
N CYS A 226 7.67 -2.31 -24.66
CA CYS A 226 6.60 -1.53 -25.26
C CYS A 226 5.52 -2.46 -25.85
N THR A 227 4.26 -2.29 -25.46
CA THR A 227 3.13 -3.04 -26.03
C THR A 227 2.39 -2.26 -27.08
N LYS A 228 2.53 -0.92 -27.07
CA LYS A 228 1.88 -0.05 -28.04
C LYS A 228 2.70 1.20 -28.30
N CYS A 229 2.97 1.47 -29.57
CA CYS A 229 3.62 2.69 -30.00
C CYS A 229 2.63 3.87 -30.09
N ASN A 230 3.15 5.09 -30.00
CA ASN A 230 2.39 6.31 -30.26
C ASN A 230 1.83 6.33 -31.69
N ASN A 231 0.75 7.08 -31.91
CA ASN A 231 0.18 7.27 -33.25
C ASN A 231 1.26 7.74 -34.25
N GLY A 232 1.27 7.13 -35.43
CA GLY A 232 2.25 7.33 -36.49
C GLY A 232 3.47 6.41 -36.41
N TYR A 233 3.50 5.47 -35.46
CA TYR A 233 4.59 4.51 -35.25
C TYR A 233 4.06 3.07 -35.14
N GLY A 234 4.92 2.11 -35.48
CA GLY A 234 4.71 0.67 -35.31
C GLY A 234 5.97 0.02 -34.75
N MET A 235 5.84 -1.11 -34.07
CA MET A 235 6.97 -1.81 -33.44
C MET A 235 7.79 -2.54 -34.49
N ASP A 236 9.04 -2.18 -34.73
CA ASP A 236 9.89 -2.95 -35.63
C ASP A 236 10.29 -4.31 -35.03
N GLY A 237 10.87 -5.18 -35.87
CA GLY A 237 11.31 -6.52 -35.48
C GLY A 237 12.44 -6.58 -34.43
N ILE A 238 12.85 -5.45 -33.86
CA ILE A 238 13.84 -5.33 -32.79
C ILE A 238 13.24 -4.58 -31.58
N LEU A 239 11.90 -4.63 -31.43
CA LEU A 239 11.14 -4.08 -30.30
C LEU A 239 11.25 -2.55 -30.15
N LYS A 240 11.55 -1.82 -31.23
CA LYS A 240 11.60 -0.35 -31.24
C LYS A 240 10.42 0.24 -32.00
N CYS A 241 9.85 1.33 -31.49
CA CYS A 241 8.80 2.05 -32.22
C CYS A 241 9.40 2.89 -33.36
N SER A 242 9.14 2.45 -34.58
CA SER A 242 9.63 3.06 -35.81
C SER A 242 8.47 3.74 -36.56
N LYS A 243 8.77 4.89 -37.19
CA LYS A 243 7.75 5.72 -37.84
C LYS A 243 7.14 4.98 -39.03
N CYS A 244 5.82 4.99 -39.15
CA CYS A 244 5.13 4.43 -40.31
C CYS A 244 5.53 5.18 -41.59
N THR A 245 5.85 4.42 -42.65
CA THR A 245 6.22 4.99 -43.95
C THR A 245 4.99 5.25 -44.82
N VAL A 246 3.87 4.59 -44.53
CA VAL A 246 2.58 4.81 -45.19
C VAL A 246 2.00 6.16 -44.78
N GLU A 247 1.79 7.04 -45.75
CA GLU A 247 1.18 8.35 -45.52
C GLU A 247 -0.24 8.19 -44.94
N ASN A 248 -0.60 9.06 -44.00
CA ASN A 248 -1.89 9.03 -43.29
C ASN A 248 -2.21 7.73 -42.53
N CYS A 249 -1.17 6.94 -42.22
CA CYS A 249 -1.31 5.78 -41.35
C CYS A 249 -1.32 6.21 -39.87
N LYS A 250 -2.32 5.73 -39.13
CA LYS A 250 -2.44 5.92 -37.68
C LYS A 250 -1.52 4.95 -36.95
N ASN A 251 -1.60 3.65 -37.25
CA ASN A 251 -0.73 2.61 -36.70
C ASN A 251 -0.32 1.64 -37.81
N CYS A 252 0.96 1.27 -37.86
CA CYS A 252 1.52 0.27 -38.77
C CYS A 252 1.92 -1.01 -38.02
N ASP A 253 2.04 -2.10 -38.77
CA ASP A 253 2.49 -3.41 -38.26
C ASP A 253 4.01 -3.44 -38.03
N MET A 254 4.57 -4.62 -37.74
CA MET A 254 6.01 -4.84 -37.61
C MET A 254 6.83 -4.41 -38.83
N ASN A 255 6.18 -4.38 -39.99
CA ASN A 255 6.69 -3.73 -41.17
C ASN A 255 6.07 -2.33 -41.27
N THR A 256 6.88 -1.29 -41.12
CA THR A 256 6.44 0.12 -41.17
C THR A 256 5.77 0.53 -42.48
N SER A 257 5.89 -0.31 -43.52
CA SER A 257 5.27 -0.13 -44.84
C SER A 257 3.88 -0.76 -44.95
N ILE A 258 3.39 -1.39 -43.87
CA ILE A 258 2.07 -2.00 -43.79
C ILE A 258 1.24 -1.25 -42.77
N CYS A 259 0.18 -0.59 -43.21
CA CYS A 259 -0.73 0.13 -42.34
C CYS A 259 -1.82 -0.78 -41.79
N GLN A 260 -1.93 -0.87 -40.47
CA GLN A 260 -3.02 -1.59 -39.81
C GLN A 260 -4.28 -0.73 -39.70
N ARG A 261 -4.10 0.56 -39.38
CA ARG A 261 -5.20 1.50 -39.22
C ARG A 261 -4.82 2.86 -39.78
N CYS A 262 -5.68 3.41 -40.63
CA CYS A 262 -5.52 4.76 -41.16
C CYS A 262 -5.96 5.83 -40.14
N ASN A 263 -5.52 7.07 -40.36
CA ASN A 263 -6.01 8.22 -39.59
C ASN A 263 -7.53 8.33 -39.69
N ASP A 264 -8.15 8.93 -38.67
CA ASP A 264 -9.60 9.01 -38.57
C ASP A 264 -10.19 9.73 -39.80
N GLY A 265 -11.21 9.13 -40.43
CA GLY A 265 -11.82 9.62 -41.67
C GLY A 265 -11.21 9.06 -42.97
N LEU A 266 -10.22 8.18 -42.90
CA LEU A 266 -9.62 7.50 -44.07
C LEU A 266 -9.78 5.99 -43.98
N ALA A 267 -9.85 5.34 -45.14
CA ALA A 267 -9.95 3.88 -45.26
C ALA A 267 -8.62 3.26 -45.74
N LYS A 268 -8.40 2.00 -45.34
CA LYS A 268 -7.29 1.17 -45.82
C LYS A 268 -7.61 0.70 -47.24
N LEU A 269 -6.93 1.27 -48.24
CA LEU A 269 -7.16 0.96 -49.65
C LEU A 269 -6.30 -0.23 -50.11
N ALA A 270 -5.12 -0.38 -49.51
CA ALA A 270 -4.20 -1.52 -49.64
C ALA A 270 -3.35 -1.62 -48.37
N GLU A 271 -2.55 -2.68 -48.24
CA GLU A 271 -1.61 -2.83 -47.12
C GLU A 271 -0.67 -1.61 -46.97
N ASP A 272 -0.26 -1.00 -48.08
CA ASP A 272 0.68 0.12 -48.13
C ASP A 272 0.01 1.48 -48.43
N LYS A 273 -1.32 1.57 -48.37
CA LYS A 273 -2.04 2.79 -48.79
C LYS A 273 -3.29 3.08 -47.98
N CYS A 274 -3.30 4.25 -47.36
CA CYS A 274 -4.48 4.89 -46.77
C CYS A 274 -5.02 5.99 -47.70
N GLY A 275 -6.33 6.10 -47.81
CA GLY A 275 -6.96 7.15 -48.60
C GLY A 275 -8.47 7.22 -48.42
N ASP A 276 -9.10 8.14 -49.12
CA ASP A 276 -10.55 8.32 -49.07
C ASP A 276 -11.25 7.13 -49.75
N CYS A 277 -12.17 6.49 -49.02
CA CYS A 277 -12.95 5.34 -49.50
C CYS A 277 -13.80 5.69 -50.73
N SER A 278 -14.15 6.97 -50.93
CA SER A 278 -14.83 7.47 -52.13
C SER A 278 -14.05 7.27 -53.43
N GLN A 279 -12.74 7.02 -53.34
CA GLN A 279 -11.85 6.83 -54.49
C GLN A 279 -11.72 5.37 -54.93
N VAL A 280 -12.31 4.40 -54.20
CA VAL A 280 -12.12 2.96 -54.47
C VAL A 280 -13.44 2.18 -54.42
N HIS A 281 -13.79 1.57 -55.56
CA HIS A 281 -15.00 0.76 -55.70
C HIS A 281 -14.90 -0.53 -54.88
N GLY A 282 -15.77 -0.72 -53.90
CA GLY A 282 -15.81 -1.92 -53.04
C GLY A 282 -15.08 -1.79 -51.70
N CYS A 283 -14.60 -0.60 -51.36
CA CYS A 283 -14.08 -0.28 -50.03
C CYS A 283 -15.21 -0.38 -48.98
N LYS A 284 -14.98 -1.11 -47.88
CA LYS A 284 -15.89 -1.19 -46.73
C LYS A 284 -15.29 -0.41 -45.57
N GLU A 285 -16.08 0.50 -45.01
CA GLU A 285 -15.77 1.26 -43.79
C GLU A 285 -15.57 0.35 -42.56
#